data_AF-A0A416UQR4-F1
#
_entry.id   AF-A0A416UQR4-F1
#
_cell.length_a   1.000
_cell.length_b   1.000
_cell.length_c   1.000
_cell.angle_alpha   90.00
_cell.angle_beta   90.00
_cell.angle_gamma   90.00
#
_symmetry.space_group_name_H-M   'P 1'
#
loop_
_entity.id
_entity.type
_entity.pdbx_description
1 polymer ?
#
loop_
_entity_poly.entity_id
_entity_poly.type
_entity_poly.pdbx_seq_one_letter_code
_entity_poly.pdbx_strand_id
1 'polypeptide(L)'
;MKVLFSIILLLAVWAGCPLEVMAQQANTTVSTTTTTAAKEKDKDPDSIEISAYDNKIVVENAPAGSKLEIYSVVGIRVKEIPMKQPSGEYAVDIAKGYYIVRIGDTVRKISIR
;
A
#
# COMPACT_ATOMS: atom_id res chain seq x y z
N MET A 1 18.14 -50.30 -29.91
CA MET A 1 17.03 -49.30 -29.83
C MET A 1 16.72 -48.83 -28.40
N LYS A 2 16.82 -49.67 -27.36
CA LYS A 2 16.50 -49.27 -25.96
C LYS A 2 17.44 -48.22 -25.33
N VAL A 3 18.73 -48.19 -25.73
CA VAL A 3 19.70 -47.20 -25.23
C VAL A 3 19.43 -45.78 -25.76
N LEU A 4 18.90 -45.67 -26.98
CA LEU A 4 18.56 -44.38 -27.59
C LEU A 4 17.40 -43.69 -26.85
N PHE A 5 16.39 -44.48 -26.43
CA PHE A 5 15.26 -43.97 -25.65
C PHE A 5 15.68 -43.53 -24.24
N SER A 6 16.65 -44.19 -23.60
CA SER A 6 17.18 -43.77 -22.30
C SER A 6 17.91 -42.42 -22.36
N ILE A 7 18.61 -42.12 -23.45
CA ILE A 7 19.30 -40.83 -23.63
C ILE A 7 18.30 -39.68 -23.85
N ILE A 8 17.22 -39.92 -24.60
CA ILE A 8 16.17 -38.93 -24.84
C ILE A 8 15.40 -38.61 -23.55
N LEU A 9 15.14 -39.61 -22.70
CA LEU A 9 14.46 -39.41 -21.42
C LEU A 9 15.30 -38.57 -20.44
N LEU A 10 16.63 -38.69 -20.48
CA LEU A 10 17.55 -37.97 -19.59
C LEU A 10 17.71 -36.48 -19.95
N LEU A 11 17.55 -36.11 -21.23
CA LEU A 11 17.60 -34.72 -21.70
C LEU A 11 16.34 -33.90 -21.35
N ALA A 12 15.17 -34.56 -21.24
CA ALA A 12 13.91 -33.87 -20.92
C ALA A 12 13.81 -33.39 -19.46
N VAL A 13 14.66 -33.93 -18.56
CA VAL A 13 14.63 -33.60 -17.13
C VAL A 13 15.30 -32.24 -16.84
N TRP A 14 16.10 -31.69 -17.76
CA TRP A 14 16.77 -30.39 -17.60
C TRP A 14 15.97 -29.20 -18.15
N ALA A 15 14.86 -29.43 -18.87
CA ALA A 15 13.98 -28.36 -19.34
C ALA A 15 12.87 -28.03 -18.32
N GLY A 16 12.76 -28.79 -17.23
CA GLY A 16 11.86 -28.52 -16.11
C GLY A 16 12.48 -27.57 -15.08
N CYS A 17 13.15 -26.50 -15.51
CA CYS A 17 13.45 -25.39 -14.61
C CYS A 17 12.13 -24.68 -14.32
N PRO A 18 11.60 -24.66 -13.08
CA PRO A 18 10.68 -23.60 -12.74
C PRO A 18 11.44 -22.30 -12.99
N LEU A 19 10.78 -21.35 -13.65
CA LEU A 19 11.26 -19.99 -13.76
C LEU A 19 11.28 -19.43 -12.32
N GLU A 20 12.35 -19.71 -11.58
CA GLU A 20 12.64 -19.03 -10.33
C GLU A 20 12.96 -17.60 -10.71
N VAL A 21 11.95 -16.76 -10.58
CA VAL A 21 12.04 -15.32 -10.74
C VAL A 21 13.04 -14.83 -9.69
N MET A 22 14.29 -14.64 -10.10
CA MET A 22 15.28 -13.94 -9.30
C MET A 22 14.91 -12.46 -9.27
N ALA A 23 14.01 -12.11 -8.35
CA ALA A 23 13.94 -10.74 -7.88
C ALA A 23 15.22 -10.46 -7.10
N GLN A 24 16.12 -9.66 -7.67
CA GLN A 24 17.23 -9.05 -6.93
C GLN A 24 16.61 -8.16 -5.84
N GLN A 25 16.48 -8.72 -4.65
CA GLN A 25 16.18 -7.98 -3.43
C GLN A 25 17.42 -7.17 -3.07
N ALA A 26 17.54 -5.99 -3.67
CA ALA A 26 18.34 -4.92 -3.12
C ALA A 26 17.66 -4.48 -1.81
N ASN A 27 18.29 -4.83 -0.70
CA ASN A 27 18.22 -4.19 0.61
C ASN A 27 16.99 -3.32 0.92
N THR A 28 15.94 -3.90 1.50
CA THR A 28 15.32 -3.31 2.70
C THR A 28 14.76 -4.42 3.57
N THR A 29 15.57 -4.71 4.58
CA THR A 29 15.36 -5.42 5.83
C THR A 29 13.94 -5.31 6.42
N VAL A 30 13.24 -6.46 6.54
CA VAL A 30 12.50 -6.94 7.75
C VAL A 30 11.29 -6.08 8.19
N SER A 31 10.01 -6.48 8.01
CA SER A 31 9.25 -7.48 8.81
C SER A 31 7.81 -7.59 8.25
N THR A 32 7.26 -8.77 7.98
CA THR A 32 6.42 -9.58 8.89
C THR A 32 5.03 -8.98 9.21
N THR A 33 4.01 -9.65 8.66
CA THR A 33 2.62 -9.85 9.14
C THR A 33 2.13 -9.14 10.41
N THR A 34 0.93 -8.54 10.28
CA THR A 34 -0.19 -8.57 11.25
C THR A 34 0.05 -8.03 12.67
N THR A 35 -0.61 -6.90 12.96
CA THR A 35 -1.04 -6.44 14.29
C THR A 35 0.07 -6.04 15.30
N THR A 36 0.03 -4.74 15.64
CA THR A 36 0.59 -4.04 16.83
C THR A 36 2.01 -3.48 16.72
N ALA A 37 2.06 -2.14 16.85
CA ALA A 37 3.14 -1.28 17.36
C ALA A 37 4.41 -1.04 16.49
N ALA A 38 4.91 0.19 16.64
CA ALA A 38 6.16 0.77 16.12
C ALA A 38 6.23 1.09 14.61
N LYS A 39 5.75 2.30 14.30
CA LYS A 39 6.05 3.06 13.08
C LYS A 39 7.35 3.83 13.36
N GLU A 40 8.47 3.40 12.82
CA GLU A 40 9.74 4.14 12.82
C GLU A 40 10.24 4.17 11.37
N LYS A 41 9.87 5.20 10.61
CA LYS A 41 10.55 6.49 10.48
C LYS A 41 11.87 6.36 9.71
N ASP A 42 11.72 6.14 8.40
CA ASP A 42 12.57 6.80 7.43
C ASP A 42 11.62 7.64 6.58
N LYS A 43 11.58 8.94 6.83
CA LYS A 43 10.52 9.80 6.29
C LYS A 43 11.17 11.07 5.77
N ASP A 44 11.31 11.12 4.45
CA ASP A 44 11.61 12.34 3.74
C ASP A 44 10.70 13.46 4.27
N PRO A 45 11.26 14.64 4.63
CA PRO A 45 10.51 15.74 5.23
C PRO A 45 9.38 16.23 4.33
N ASP A 46 9.44 15.93 3.04
CA ASP A 46 8.46 16.35 2.02
C ASP A 46 7.36 15.31 1.73
N SER A 47 7.38 14.16 2.40
CA SER A 47 6.39 13.09 2.13
C SER A 47 5.07 13.30 2.89
N ILE A 48 3.96 13.37 2.14
CA ILE A 48 2.60 13.52 2.66
C ILE A 48 2.27 12.37 3.62
N GLU A 49 1.99 12.70 4.89
CA GLU A 49 1.52 11.72 5.87
C GLU A 49 0.00 11.69 5.90
N ILE A 50 -0.56 10.48 5.80
CA ILE A 50 -1.99 10.25 6.01
C ILE A 50 -2.09 9.16 7.05
N SER A 51 -2.73 9.46 8.16
CA SER A 51 -3.09 8.49 9.19
C SER A 51 -4.55 8.66 9.58
N ALA A 52 -5.16 7.56 10.00
CA ALA A 52 -6.54 7.56 10.45
C ALA A 52 -6.60 6.93 11.85
N TYR A 53 -7.33 7.58 12.74
CA TYR A 53 -7.55 7.11 14.09
C TYR A 53 -9.03 7.31 14.42
N ASP A 54 -9.68 6.24 14.90
CA ASP A 54 -11.13 6.24 15.12
C ASP A 54 -11.85 6.81 13.88
N ASN A 55 -12.68 7.85 14.04
CA ASN A 55 -13.40 8.54 12.97
C ASN A 55 -12.75 9.85 12.48
N LYS A 56 -11.43 9.98 12.65
CA LYS A 56 -10.65 11.17 12.30
C LYS A 56 -9.46 10.80 11.41
N ILE A 57 -9.13 11.70 10.49
CA ILE A 57 -7.97 11.59 9.60
C ILE A 57 -7.00 12.72 9.95
N VAL A 58 -5.76 12.34 10.31
CA VAL A 58 -4.64 13.29 10.42
C VAL A 58 -3.94 13.32 9.08
N VAL A 59 -3.78 14.53 8.57
CA VAL A 59 -2.97 14.78 7.40
C VAL A 59 -1.82 15.68 7.81
N GLU A 60 -0.61 15.33 7.37
CA GLU A 60 0.57 16.18 7.51
C GLU A 60 1.23 16.39 6.16
N ASN A 61 1.70 17.63 5.96
CA ASN A 61 2.42 18.05 4.76
C ASN A 61 1.61 17.89 3.45
N ALA A 62 0.30 18.13 3.47
CA ALA A 62 -0.49 18.17 2.25
C ALA A 62 -0.26 19.46 1.44
N PRO A 63 -0.37 19.42 0.11
CA PRO A 63 -0.29 20.61 -0.72
C PRO A 63 -1.39 21.62 -0.35
N ALA A 64 -1.02 22.90 -0.25
CA ALA A 64 -1.96 23.96 0.11
C ALA A 64 -3.13 24.06 -0.89
N GLY A 65 -4.35 24.19 -0.37
CA GLY A 65 -5.57 24.26 -1.18
C GLY A 65 -6.07 22.91 -1.71
N SER A 66 -5.47 21.80 -1.27
CA SER A 66 -5.96 20.46 -1.62
C SER A 66 -7.34 20.17 -1.03
N LYS A 67 -8.00 19.17 -1.62
CA LYS A 67 -9.24 18.61 -1.08
C LYS A 67 -8.94 17.24 -0.49
N LEU A 68 -9.49 16.98 0.69
CA LEU A 68 -9.49 15.66 1.29
C LEU A 68 -10.70 14.89 0.74
N GLU A 69 -10.43 13.97 -0.17
CA GLU A 69 -11.46 13.13 -0.77
C GLU A 69 -11.40 11.72 -0.17
N ILE A 70 -12.55 11.17 0.18
CA ILE A 70 -12.65 9.87 0.82
C ILE A 70 -13.57 9.00 -0.04
N TYR A 71 -13.04 7.84 -0.43
CA TYR A 71 -13.69 6.87 -1.28
C TYR A 71 -13.89 5.56 -0.54
N SER A 72 -15.01 4.90 -0.81
CA SER A 72 -15.20 3.51 -0.45
C SER A 72 -14.27 2.60 -1.26
N VAL A 73 -14.05 1.37 -0.80
CA VAL A 73 -13.29 0.33 -1.53
C VAL A 73 -13.83 0.04 -2.92
N VAL A 74 -15.11 0.33 -3.17
CA VAL A 74 -15.76 0.20 -4.48
C VAL A 74 -15.59 1.44 -5.38
N GLY A 75 -14.88 2.48 -4.92
CA GLY A 75 -14.59 3.70 -5.70
C GLY A 75 -15.65 4.81 -5.60
N ILE A 76 -16.68 4.65 -4.78
CA ILE A 76 -17.69 5.71 -4.56
C ILE A 76 -17.13 6.76 -3.61
N ARG A 77 -17.18 8.04 -3.98
CA ARG A 77 -16.84 9.17 -3.10
C ARG A 77 -17.87 9.29 -1.99
N VAL A 78 -17.45 9.04 -0.75
CA VAL A 78 -18.32 9.09 0.45
C VAL A 78 -18.26 10.44 1.15
N LYS A 79 -17.12 11.14 1.09
CA LYS A 79 -16.98 12.47 1.71
C LYS A 79 -15.92 13.30 1.00
N GLU A 80 -16.12 14.61 0.97
CA GLU A 80 -15.17 15.60 0.45
C GLU A 80 -15.08 16.73 1.46
N ILE A 81 -13.86 17.07 1.89
CA ILE A 81 -13.60 18.16 2.82
C ILE A 81 -12.54 19.07 2.20
N PRO A 82 -12.84 20.35 1.92
CA PRO A 82 -11.82 21.29 1.46
C PRO A 82 -10.82 21.56 2.59
N MET A 83 -9.53 21.33 2.35
CA MET A 83 -8.49 21.56 3.35
C MET A 83 -8.16 23.05 3.39
N LYS A 84 -8.26 23.66 4.57
CA LYS A 84 -7.84 25.05 4.81
C LYS A 84 -6.36 25.14 5.19
N GLN A 85 -5.81 24.07 5.75
CA GLN A 85 -4.45 24.01 6.27
C GLN A 85 -3.74 22.78 5.70
N PRO A 86 -2.42 22.86 5.42
CA PRO A 86 -1.64 21.76 4.86
C PRO A 86 -1.48 20.60 5.85
N SER A 87 -1.61 20.87 7.14
CA SER A 87 -1.66 19.87 8.20
C SER A 87 -2.88 20.10 9.07
N GLY A 88 -3.44 19.02 9.59
CA GLY A 88 -4.57 19.11 10.49
C GLY A 88 -5.36 17.82 10.61
N GLU A 89 -6.32 17.86 11.52
CA GLU A 89 -7.22 16.75 11.80
C GLU A 89 -8.60 17.03 11.22
N TYR A 90 -9.13 16.04 10.53
CA TYR A 90 -10.42 16.13 9.85
C TYR A 90 -11.34 15.04 10.40
N ALA A 91 -12.45 15.46 11.02
CA ALA A 91 -13.49 14.55 11.48
C ALA A 91 -14.34 14.09 10.28
N VAL A 92 -14.45 12.79 10.09
CA VAL A 92 -15.08 12.21 8.90
C VAL A 92 -16.45 11.62 9.21
N ASP A 93 -16.70 11.16 10.44
CA ASP A 93 -18.00 10.63 10.87
C ASP A 93 -18.60 9.64 9.85
N ILE A 94 -17.86 8.56 9.58
CA ILE A 94 -18.26 7.48 8.66
C ILE A 94 -18.30 6.15 9.42
N ALA A 95 -18.93 5.16 8.80
CA ALA A 95 -18.94 3.82 9.36
C ALA A 95 -17.51 3.24 9.46
N LYS A 96 -17.34 2.27 10.35
CA LYS A 96 -16.10 1.52 10.48
C LYS A 96 -15.86 0.70 9.22
N GLY A 97 -14.62 0.64 8.77
CA GLY A 97 -14.28 -0.07 7.54
C GLY A 97 -13.00 0.42 6.88
N TYR A 98 -12.76 -0.10 5.68
CA TYR A 98 -11.64 0.31 4.84
C TYR A 98 -12.08 1.40 3.86
N TYR A 99 -11.23 2.40 3.71
CA TYR A 99 -11.46 3.52 2.81
C TYR A 99 -10.18 3.88 2.07
N ILE A 100 -10.36 4.58 0.97
CA ILE A 100 -9.28 5.13 0.16
C ILE A 100 -9.34 6.65 0.31
N VAL A 101 -8.28 7.22 0.86
CA VAL A 101 -8.14 8.68 0.99
C VAL A 101 -7.30 9.17 -0.17
N ARG A 102 -7.76 10.24 -0.82
CA ARG A 102 -7.03 10.94 -1.87
C ARG A 102 -6.84 12.40 -1.49
N ILE A 103 -5.62 12.88 -1.68
CA ILE A 103 -5.21 14.26 -1.48
C ILE A 103 -4.35 14.64 -2.68
N GLY A 104 -4.93 15.42 -3.61
CA GLY A 104 -4.30 15.68 -4.90
C GLY A 104 -3.98 14.38 -5.64
N ASP A 105 -2.70 14.11 -5.86
CA ASP A 105 -2.19 12.90 -6.53
C ASP A 105 -1.83 11.77 -5.55
N THR A 106 -1.81 12.04 -4.25
CA THR A 106 -1.49 11.04 -3.23
C THR A 106 -2.74 10.27 -2.84
N VAL A 107 -2.64 8.94 -2.89
CA VAL A 107 -3.73 8.02 -2.53
C VAL A 107 -3.24 7.03 -1.48
N ARG A 108 -4.04 6.80 -0.44
CA ARG A 108 -3.68 5.87 0.65
C ARG A 108 -4.89 5.11 1.16
N LYS A 109 -4.73 3.80 1.34
CA LYS A 109 -5.73 2.96 2.01
C LYS A 109 -5.64 3.17 3.51
N ILE A 110 -6.78 3.41 4.16
CA ILE A 110 -6.90 3.59 5.60
C ILE A 110 -7.93 2.62 6.19
N SER A 111 -7.81 2.35 7.49
CA SER A 111 -8.82 1.63 8.27
C SER A 111 -9.41 2.56 9.32
N ILE A 112 -10.73 2.73 9.29
CA ILE A 112 -11.52 3.40 10.34
C ILE A 112 -12.00 2.29 11.28
N ARG A 113 -11.66 2.41 12.57
CA ARG A 113 -11.86 1.36 13.58
C ARG A 113 -13.03 1.61 14.51
#